data_AF-A0A931J468-F1
#
_entry.id   AF-A0A931J468-F1
#
_cell.length_a   1.000
_cell.length_b   1.000
_cell.length_c   1.000
_cell.angle_alpha   90.00
_cell.angle_beta   90.00
_cell.angle_gamma   90.00
#
_symmetry.space_group_name_H-M   'P 1'
#
loop_
_entity.id
_entity.type
_entity.pdbx_description
1 polymer ?
#
loop_
_entity_poly.entity_id
_entity_poly.type
_entity_poly.pdbx_seq_one_letter_code
_entity_poly.pdbx_strand_id
1 'polypeptide(L)'
;MNICKQLAGLALGCASLAPLAAPVTLDLTSGLDSNVAVANPSLRDTYDEDGFRLQMAQAGNHFDRGFIGDLGFHNGPTNLDDIGWTLSFGGAAFDLLGVDIAAFANEARSMTLRGSNGQTLTLDQNGFQALAFHNVTAVHFNIDQDGGIQTVGLNGLLIDTVPTLAVPEPASALLMLAGLGGLAALRRRRG
;
A
#
# COMPACT_ATOMS: atom_id res chain seq x y z
N MET A 1 36.13 23.94 54.51
CA MET A 1 35.01 24.61 53.82
C MET A 1 34.80 23.93 52.47
N ASN A 2 33.63 23.32 52.32
CA ASN A 2 33.16 22.66 51.10
C ASN A 2 32.96 23.66 49.97
N ILE A 3 33.03 23.21 48.71
CA ILE A 3 31.96 23.31 47.70
C ILE A 3 32.39 22.52 46.44
N CYS A 4 31.84 21.32 46.31
CA CYS A 4 31.72 20.58 45.04
C CYS A 4 30.67 21.29 44.19
N LYS A 5 30.98 21.67 42.94
CA LYS A 5 29.98 22.07 41.94
C LYS A 5 29.77 20.94 40.96
N GLN A 6 28.62 20.27 41.09
CA GLN A 6 28.10 19.31 40.12
C GLN A 6 27.61 20.08 38.88
N LEU A 7 28.21 19.80 37.73
CA LEU A 7 27.69 20.18 36.42
C LEU A 7 26.66 19.10 36.00
N ALA A 8 25.37 19.43 36.13
CA ALA A 8 24.30 18.65 35.54
C ALA A 8 24.13 19.11 34.09
N GLY A 9 24.62 18.29 33.14
CA GLY A 9 24.41 18.49 31.71
C GLY A 9 22.98 18.13 31.33
N LEU A 10 22.22 19.13 30.89
CA LEU A 10 20.89 18.97 30.32
C LEU A 10 21.06 18.61 28.83
N ALA A 11 21.01 17.32 28.49
CA ALA A 11 20.96 16.88 27.10
C ALA A 11 19.52 17.03 26.58
N LEU A 12 19.26 18.14 25.88
CA LEU A 12 18.04 18.29 25.09
C LEU A 12 18.17 17.42 23.83
N GLY A 13 17.54 16.25 23.85
CA GLY A 13 17.40 15.41 22.66
C GLY A 13 16.38 16.04 21.72
N CYS A 14 16.82 16.50 20.55
CA CYS A 14 15.96 16.89 19.44
C CYS A 14 15.26 15.63 18.89
N ALA A 15 14.09 15.30 19.42
CA ALA A 15 13.19 14.36 18.75
C ALA A 15 12.57 15.10 17.55
N SER A 16 13.07 14.80 16.35
CA SER A 16 12.42 15.21 15.11
C SER A 16 11.08 14.49 15.01
N LEU A 17 9.99 15.24 15.12
CA LEU A 17 8.66 14.77 14.70
C LEU A 17 8.73 14.56 13.19
N ALA A 18 8.85 13.31 12.74
CA ALA A 18 8.60 12.99 11.35
C ALA A 18 7.13 13.35 11.05
N PRO A 19 6.83 14.07 9.96
CA PRO A 19 5.45 14.29 9.57
C PRO A 19 4.78 12.93 9.35
N LEU A 20 3.65 12.70 10.03
CA LEU A 20 2.73 11.62 9.67
C LEU A 20 2.29 11.88 8.23
N ALA A 21 2.78 11.08 7.28
CA ALA A 21 2.32 11.17 5.91
C ALA A 21 0.83 10.86 5.90
N ALA A 22 0.03 11.71 5.26
CA ALA A 22 -1.38 11.45 5.06
C ALA A 22 -1.57 10.35 4.01
N PRO A 23 -2.72 9.67 3.99
CA PRO A 23 -3.09 8.82 2.87
C PRO A 23 -2.92 9.55 1.54
N VAL A 24 -2.30 8.87 0.58
CA VAL A 24 -2.08 9.32 -0.80
C VAL A 24 -3.09 8.67 -1.71
N THR A 25 -3.43 9.37 -2.80
CA THR A 25 -4.21 8.78 -3.89
C THR A 25 -3.25 8.52 -5.04
N LEU A 26 -3.16 7.27 -5.49
CA LEU A 26 -2.63 7.00 -6.83
C LEU A 26 -3.71 7.40 -7.81
N ASP A 27 -3.44 8.44 -8.59
CA ASP A 27 -4.41 8.99 -9.54
C ASP A 27 -4.42 8.21 -10.86
N LEU A 28 -3.45 7.31 -11.07
CA LEU A 28 -3.34 6.46 -12.24
C LEU A 28 -3.15 7.23 -13.56
N THR A 29 -2.92 8.53 -13.51
CA THR A 29 -2.67 9.40 -14.67
C THR A 29 -1.22 9.85 -14.79
N SER A 30 -0.49 9.93 -13.68
CA SER A 30 0.82 10.59 -13.62
C SER A 30 2.04 9.65 -13.67
N GLY A 31 1.82 8.35 -13.47
CA GLY A 31 2.87 7.33 -13.45
C GLY A 31 3.54 7.05 -14.79
N LEU A 32 4.47 6.11 -14.77
CA LEU A 32 5.26 5.67 -15.91
C LEU A 32 4.90 4.24 -16.30
N ASP A 33 4.58 4.04 -17.58
CA ASP A 33 4.33 2.72 -18.13
C ASP A 33 5.65 2.09 -18.55
N SER A 34 5.83 0.82 -18.23
CA SER A 34 6.90 0.01 -18.78
C SER A 34 6.30 -1.29 -19.32
N ASN A 35 6.73 -1.65 -20.53
CA ASN A 35 6.17 -2.70 -21.41
C ASN A 35 4.89 -2.36 -22.18
N VAL A 36 4.86 -1.24 -22.90
CA VAL A 36 3.92 -1.09 -24.03
C VAL A 36 4.38 -2.02 -25.17
N ALA A 37 3.54 -2.98 -25.52
CA ALA A 37 3.79 -4.03 -26.51
C ALA A 37 4.11 -3.49 -27.91
N VAL A 38 5.39 -3.50 -28.31
CA VAL A 38 5.77 -3.45 -29.74
C VAL A 38 6.66 -4.63 -30.16
N ALA A 39 7.12 -5.50 -29.24
CA ALA A 39 8.06 -6.57 -29.66
C ALA A 39 8.04 -7.90 -28.91
N ASN A 40 7.39 -8.06 -27.75
CA ASN A 40 7.51 -9.32 -27.01
C ASN A 40 6.29 -9.69 -26.16
N PRO A 41 5.53 -10.74 -26.51
CA PRO A 41 4.35 -11.20 -25.78
C PRO A 41 4.66 -11.83 -24.41
N SER A 42 5.94 -12.00 -24.04
CA SER A 42 6.35 -12.50 -22.71
C SER A 42 6.59 -11.38 -21.67
N LEU A 43 6.56 -10.12 -22.09
CA LEU A 43 6.72 -8.98 -21.19
C LEU A 43 5.37 -8.67 -20.52
N ARG A 44 5.44 -8.27 -19.26
CA ARG A 44 4.28 -7.96 -18.42
C ARG A 44 4.20 -6.46 -18.24
N ASP A 45 3.08 -5.86 -18.59
CA ASP A 45 2.86 -4.44 -18.42
C ASP A 45 3.01 -4.06 -16.95
N THR A 46 3.68 -2.93 -16.73
CA THR A 46 3.91 -2.35 -15.41
C THR A 46 3.61 -0.87 -15.44
N TYR A 47 3.02 -0.38 -14.37
CA TYR A 47 2.76 1.03 -14.15
C TYR A 47 3.39 1.41 -12.81
N ASP A 48 4.27 2.41 -12.82
CA ASP A 48 4.98 2.91 -11.64
C ASP A 48 4.56 4.35 -11.32
N GLU A 49 4.00 4.60 -10.12
CA GLU A 49 3.57 5.92 -9.64
C GLU A 49 3.87 6.04 -8.14
N ASP A 50 4.50 7.14 -7.72
CA ASP A 50 4.75 7.45 -6.29
C ASP A 50 5.38 6.30 -5.47
N GLY A 51 6.22 5.48 -6.12
CA GLY A 51 6.89 4.32 -5.52
C GLY A 51 6.05 3.04 -5.48
N PHE A 52 4.79 3.11 -5.92
CA PHE A 52 3.94 1.96 -6.17
C PHE A 52 4.13 1.41 -7.56
N ARG A 53 4.01 0.08 -7.66
CA ARG A 53 4.02 -0.66 -8.91
C ARG A 53 2.75 -1.47 -9.03
N LEU A 54 2.04 -1.28 -10.15
CA LEU A 54 1.05 -2.22 -10.67
C LEU A 54 1.74 -3.09 -11.73
N GLN A 55 1.58 -4.41 -11.65
CA GLN A 55 2.21 -5.34 -12.59
C GLN A 55 1.25 -6.45 -13.02
N MET A 56 1.11 -6.67 -14.32
CA MET A 56 0.29 -7.75 -14.87
C MET A 56 0.83 -9.14 -14.49
N ALA A 57 -0.08 -10.03 -14.12
CA ALA A 57 0.25 -11.35 -13.57
C ALA A 57 0.51 -12.43 -14.64
N GLN A 58 0.12 -12.19 -15.89
CA GLN A 58 0.24 -13.17 -16.98
C GLN A 58 0.65 -12.49 -18.29
N ALA A 59 1.29 -13.25 -19.16
CA ALA A 59 1.61 -12.82 -20.52
C ALA A 59 0.33 -12.64 -21.34
N GLY A 60 0.22 -11.55 -22.12
CA GLY A 60 -0.96 -11.22 -22.91
C GLY A 60 -2.02 -10.39 -22.16
N ASN A 61 -1.98 -10.36 -20.82
CA ASN A 61 -2.74 -9.37 -20.05
C ASN A 61 -2.00 -8.04 -20.08
N HIS A 62 -2.74 -6.97 -20.28
CA HIS A 62 -2.22 -5.62 -20.38
C HIS A 62 -3.16 -4.62 -19.73
N PHE A 63 -2.69 -3.38 -19.64
CA PHE A 63 -3.55 -2.26 -19.31
C PHE A 63 -3.41 -1.18 -20.38
N ASP A 64 -4.50 -0.46 -20.61
CA ASP A 64 -4.56 0.66 -21.53
C ASP A 64 -4.99 1.93 -20.79
N ARG A 65 -4.24 3.01 -20.98
CA ARG A 65 -4.60 4.33 -20.44
C ARG A 65 -5.86 4.86 -21.09
N GLY A 66 -6.78 5.38 -20.27
CA GLY A 66 -8.00 6.03 -20.76
C GLY A 66 -8.97 5.10 -21.49
N PHE A 67 -8.79 3.78 -21.42
CA PHE A 67 -9.71 2.82 -22.06
C PHE A 67 -11.05 2.77 -21.32
N ILE A 68 -10.99 2.55 -20.01
CA ILE A 68 -12.12 2.66 -19.07
C ILE A 68 -11.57 3.27 -17.78
N GLY A 69 -12.06 4.45 -17.39
CA GLY A 69 -11.44 5.22 -16.32
C GLY A 69 -10.06 5.73 -16.73
N ASP A 70 -9.16 5.84 -15.76
CA ASP A 70 -7.78 6.30 -15.99
C ASP A 70 -6.87 5.15 -16.47
N LEU A 71 -7.03 3.95 -15.88
CA LEU A 71 -6.39 2.70 -16.34
C LEU A 71 -7.40 1.56 -16.51
N GLY A 72 -7.48 0.99 -17.71
CA GLY A 72 -8.28 -0.19 -18.00
C GLY A 72 -7.42 -1.45 -18.05
N PHE A 73 -7.75 -2.46 -17.24
CA PHE A 73 -7.07 -3.76 -17.18
C PHE A 73 -7.89 -4.81 -17.92
N HIS A 74 -7.26 -5.56 -18.82
CA HIS A 74 -7.93 -6.61 -19.57
C HIS A 74 -6.98 -7.69 -20.10
N ASN A 75 -7.59 -8.77 -20.56
CA ASN A 75 -6.89 -9.82 -21.28
C ASN A 75 -6.79 -9.47 -22.77
N GLY A 76 -5.77 -10.03 -23.42
CA GLY A 76 -5.67 -10.05 -24.86
C GLY A 76 -6.60 -11.08 -25.49
N PRO A 77 -6.94 -10.95 -26.79
CA PRO A 77 -7.84 -11.86 -27.49
C PRO A 77 -7.33 -13.31 -27.59
N THR A 78 -6.06 -13.54 -27.27
CA THR A 78 -5.42 -14.87 -27.24
C THR A 78 -5.33 -15.48 -25.84
N ASN A 79 -5.70 -14.72 -24.79
CA ASN A 79 -5.74 -15.19 -23.40
C ASN A 79 -7.16 -15.03 -22.87
N LEU A 80 -8.08 -15.93 -23.22
CA LEU A 80 -9.49 -15.79 -22.81
C LEU A 80 -9.76 -16.17 -21.35
N ASP A 81 -8.70 -16.42 -20.58
CA ASP A 81 -8.75 -16.79 -19.17
C ASP A 81 -8.61 -15.55 -18.27
N ASP A 82 -8.53 -15.80 -16.96
CA ASP A 82 -8.43 -14.82 -15.87
C ASP A 82 -7.44 -13.67 -16.11
N ILE A 83 -7.89 -12.47 -15.76
CA ILE A 83 -7.03 -11.31 -15.66
C ILE A 83 -6.59 -11.08 -14.22
N GLY A 84 -5.29 -10.83 -14.03
CA GLY A 84 -4.78 -10.48 -12.74
C GLY A 84 -3.58 -9.55 -12.81
N TRP A 85 -3.41 -8.75 -11.77
CA TRP A 85 -2.27 -7.87 -11.57
C TRP A 85 -1.98 -7.71 -10.09
N THR A 86 -0.81 -7.17 -9.77
CA THR A 86 -0.34 -6.99 -8.40
C THR A 86 0.03 -5.54 -8.16
N LEU A 87 -0.50 -4.95 -7.09
CA LEU A 87 -0.03 -3.70 -6.52
C LEU A 87 1.04 -3.99 -5.46
N SER A 88 2.15 -3.28 -5.48
CA SER A 88 3.25 -3.40 -4.50
C SER A 88 3.94 -2.05 -4.26
N PHE A 89 4.63 -1.90 -3.13
CA PHE A 89 5.32 -0.65 -2.74
C PHE A 89 6.80 -0.87 -2.42
N GLY A 90 7.63 -1.13 -3.44
CA GLY A 90 9.09 -1.25 -3.26
C GLY A 90 9.56 -2.29 -2.23
N GLY A 91 8.72 -3.29 -1.90
CA GLY A 91 8.97 -4.28 -0.85
C GLY A 91 8.63 -3.83 0.58
N ALA A 92 8.17 -2.60 0.78
CA ALA A 92 7.66 -2.10 2.06
C ALA A 92 6.17 -2.44 2.24
N ALA A 93 5.70 -2.35 3.48
CA ALA A 93 4.29 -2.53 3.81
C ALA A 93 3.51 -1.21 3.63
N PHE A 94 2.23 -1.33 3.29
CA PHE A 94 1.28 -0.24 3.11
C PHE A 94 -0.14 -0.70 3.50
N ASP A 95 -1.06 0.25 3.62
CA ASP A 95 -2.49 -0.03 3.77
C ASP A 95 -3.24 0.37 2.49
N LEU A 96 -3.97 -0.55 1.87
CA LEU A 96 -4.91 -0.22 0.79
C LEU A 96 -6.29 0.09 1.41
N LEU A 97 -6.63 1.37 1.39
CA LEU A 97 -7.81 1.93 2.06
C LEU A 97 -9.03 2.05 1.13
N GLY A 98 -8.81 2.06 -0.18
CA GLY A 98 -9.90 2.22 -1.13
C GLY A 98 -9.47 2.00 -2.58
N VAL A 99 -10.45 1.65 -3.41
CA VAL A 99 -10.32 1.61 -4.87
C VAL A 99 -11.49 2.34 -5.49
N ASP A 100 -11.23 3.17 -6.50
CA ASP A 100 -12.29 3.78 -7.31
C ASP A 100 -12.41 3.04 -8.64
N ILE A 101 -13.50 2.30 -8.81
CA ILE A 101 -13.75 1.46 -9.98
C ILE A 101 -14.58 2.24 -10.99
N ALA A 102 -14.00 2.53 -12.16
CA ALA A 102 -14.72 3.23 -13.22
C ALA A 102 -15.87 2.38 -13.77
N ALA A 103 -15.58 1.13 -14.18
CA ALA A 103 -16.58 0.16 -14.60
C ALA A 103 -16.02 -1.26 -14.70
N PHE A 104 -16.90 -2.24 -14.58
CA PHE A 104 -16.71 -3.58 -15.13
C PHE A 104 -17.32 -3.65 -16.54
N ALA A 105 -16.60 -4.23 -17.51
CA ALA A 105 -17.03 -4.33 -18.90
C ALA A 105 -16.56 -5.65 -19.52
N ASN A 106 -17.10 -5.98 -20.70
CA ASN A 106 -16.80 -7.20 -21.44
C ASN A 106 -16.91 -8.42 -20.51
N GLU A 107 -18.14 -8.78 -20.13
CA GLU A 107 -18.42 -9.96 -19.29
C GLU A 107 -17.90 -9.92 -17.84
N ALA A 108 -16.88 -9.12 -17.50
CA ALA A 108 -16.43 -8.92 -16.14
C ALA A 108 -17.58 -8.41 -15.26
N ARG A 109 -17.74 -9.03 -14.08
CA ARG A 109 -18.81 -8.67 -13.12
C ARG A 109 -18.29 -8.37 -11.73
N SER A 110 -17.13 -8.89 -11.40
CA SER A 110 -16.52 -8.73 -10.11
C SER A 110 -15.01 -8.89 -10.21
N MET A 111 -14.32 -8.42 -9.19
CA MET A 111 -12.88 -8.55 -9.03
C MET A 111 -12.58 -8.95 -7.58
N THR A 112 -11.73 -9.94 -7.40
CA THR A 112 -11.26 -10.40 -6.10
C THR A 112 -9.88 -9.80 -5.81
N LEU A 113 -9.77 -9.16 -4.66
CA LEU A 113 -8.52 -8.65 -4.09
C LEU A 113 -8.02 -9.62 -3.03
N ARG A 114 -6.73 -9.91 -3.05
CA ARG A 114 -6.05 -10.72 -2.04
C ARG A 114 -4.78 -10.03 -1.55
N GLY A 115 -4.76 -9.68 -0.27
CA GLY A 115 -3.60 -9.08 0.37
C GLY A 115 -2.55 -10.13 0.75
N SER A 116 -1.29 -9.71 0.85
CA SER A 116 -0.19 -10.56 1.34
C SER A 116 -0.38 -11.05 2.78
N ASN A 117 -1.25 -10.38 3.54
CA ASN A 117 -1.68 -10.77 4.89
C ASN A 117 -2.73 -11.91 4.88
N GLY A 118 -3.15 -12.39 3.71
CA GLY A 118 -4.13 -13.46 3.54
C GLY A 118 -5.59 -13.01 3.52
N GLN A 119 -5.87 -11.73 3.71
CA GLN A 119 -7.21 -11.17 3.55
C GLN A 119 -7.66 -11.25 2.10
N THR A 120 -8.94 -11.51 1.89
CA THR A 120 -9.57 -11.55 0.57
C THR A 120 -10.88 -10.77 0.60
N LEU A 121 -11.17 -10.03 -0.47
CA LEU A 121 -12.42 -9.30 -0.65
C LEU A 121 -12.82 -9.31 -2.13
N THR A 122 -14.10 -9.51 -2.43
CA THR A 122 -14.63 -9.42 -3.79
C THR A 122 -15.43 -8.14 -3.93
N LEU A 123 -15.19 -7.42 -5.02
CA LEU A 123 -15.81 -6.15 -5.38
C LEU A 123 -16.63 -6.34 -6.65
N ASP A 124 -17.87 -5.86 -6.68
CA ASP A 124 -18.82 -6.05 -7.79
C ASP A 124 -19.62 -4.78 -8.12
N GLN A 125 -19.17 -3.63 -7.63
CA GLN A 125 -19.80 -2.32 -7.84
C GLN A 125 -18.82 -1.30 -8.43
N ASN A 126 -19.36 -0.35 -9.17
CA ASN A 126 -18.60 0.80 -9.66
C ASN A 126 -18.53 1.91 -8.59
N GLY A 127 -17.60 2.84 -8.76
CA GLY A 127 -17.32 3.95 -7.86
C GLY A 127 -16.35 3.57 -6.75
N PHE A 128 -16.16 4.51 -5.83
CA PHE A 128 -15.27 4.35 -4.69
C PHE A 128 -15.79 3.30 -3.72
N GLN A 129 -14.96 2.29 -3.47
CA GLN A 129 -15.17 1.26 -2.46
C GLN A 129 -14.09 1.36 -1.39
N ALA A 130 -14.53 1.57 -0.14
CA ALA A 130 -13.64 1.55 1.01
C ALA A 130 -13.19 0.13 1.31
N LEU A 131 -11.89 -0.04 1.55
CA LEU A 131 -11.22 -1.30 1.80
C LEU A 131 -10.49 -1.24 3.15
N ALA A 132 -10.13 -2.39 3.70
CA ALA A 132 -9.44 -2.50 4.98
C ALA A 132 -8.27 -3.49 4.90
N PHE A 133 -7.42 -3.35 3.88
CA PHE A 133 -6.20 -4.14 3.74
C PHE A 133 -5.08 -3.43 4.48
N HIS A 134 -4.78 -3.88 5.69
CA HIS A 134 -3.74 -3.27 6.52
C HIS A 134 -2.45 -4.07 6.51
N ASN A 135 -1.32 -3.35 6.54
CA ASN A 135 0.04 -3.86 6.66
C ASN A 135 0.32 -4.97 5.64
N VAL A 136 -0.01 -4.70 4.38
CA VAL A 136 0.24 -5.59 3.24
C VAL A 136 1.48 -5.13 2.48
N THR A 137 2.25 -6.08 1.94
CA THR A 137 3.38 -5.80 1.04
C THR A 137 2.97 -5.92 -0.43
N ALA A 138 1.84 -6.58 -0.69
CA ALA A 138 1.24 -6.67 -2.01
C ALA A 138 -0.27 -6.91 -1.90
N VAL A 139 -1.01 -6.45 -2.90
CA VAL A 139 -2.42 -6.81 -3.15
C VAL A 139 -2.53 -7.35 -4.57
N HIS A 140 -3.00 -8.58 -4.69
CA HIS A 140 -3.30 -9.22 -5.96
C HIS A 140 -4.75 -8.96 -6.32
N PHE A 141 -4.98 -8.44 -7.51
CA PHE A 141 -6.30 -8.24 -8.10
C PHE A 141 -6.50 -9.35 -9.12
N ASN A 142 -7.68 -9.98 -9.12
CA ASN A 142 -8.04 -11.03 -10.07
C ASN A 142 -9.49 -10.88 -10.50
N ILE A 143 -9.76 -11.02 -11.79
CA ILE A 143 -11.10 -11.31 -12.30
C ILE A 143 -11.06 -12.78 -12.71
N ASP A 144 -11.81 -13.58 -11.95
CA ASP A 144 -11.91 -15.03 -12.14
C ASP A 144 -13.21 -15.31 -12.89
N GLN A 145 -13.12 -15.55 -14.20
CA GLN A 145 -14.26 -15.96 -15.03
C GLN A 145 -13.85 -16.82 -16.23
N ASP A 146 -14.68 -17.84 -16.48
CA ASP A 146 -14.50 -18.86 -17.51
C ASP A 146 -14.86 -18.35 -18.93
N GLY A 147 -13.97 -17.55 -19.52
CA GLY A 147 -13.99 -17.21 -20.93
C GLY A 147 -14.28 -15.74 -21.26
N GLY A 148 -14.06 -15.40 -22.52
CA GLY A 148 -14.32 -14.08 -23.07
C GLY A 148 -13.19 -13.06 -22.84
N ILE A 149 -13.33 -11.90 -23.46
CA ILE A 149 -12.51 -10.73 -23.10
C ILE A 149 -13.13 -10.15 -21.84
N GLN A 150 -12.31 -9.83 -20.84
CA GLN A 150 -12.72 -9.29 -19.54
C GLN A 150 -12.05 -7.95 -19.32
N THR A 151 -12.78 -6.97 -18.80
CA THR A 151 -12.22 -5.63 -18.60
C THR A 151 -12.73 -5.00 -17.32
N VAL A 152 -11.81 -4.37 -16.57
CA VAL A 152 -12.17 -3.46 -15.48
C VAL A 152 -11.36 -2.18 -15.59
N GLY A 153 -12.01 -1.05 -15.39
CA GLY A 153 -11.37 0.26 -15.33
C GLY A 153 -11.26 0.76 -13.91
N LEU A 154 -10.13 1.39 -13.57
CA LEU A 154 -9.90 2.08 -12.30
C LEU A 154 -9.65 3.57 -12.54
N ASN A 155 -10.14 4.43 -11.63
CA ASN A 155 -9.80 5.85 -11.59
C ASN A 155 -8.75 6.17 -10.52
N GLY A 156 -8.55 5.28 -9.54
CA GLY A 156 -7.62 5.57 -8.48
C GLY A 156 -7.60 4.55 -7.35
N LEU A 157 -6.59 4.70 -6.51
CA LEU A 157 -6.38 3.89 -5.30
C LEU A 157 -6.06 4.81 -4.13
N LEU A 158 -6.76 4.62 -3.02
CA LEU A 158 -6.46 5.34 -1.77
C LEU A 158 -5.56 4.46 -0.90
N ILE A 159 -4.38 4.98 -0.56
CA ILE A 159 -3.32 4.20 0.07
C ILE A 159 -2.67 4.98 1.22
N ASP A 160 -2.25 4.28 2.26
CA ASP A 160 -1.42 4.84 3.33
C ASP A 160 -0.08 4.10 3.42
N THR A 161 1.03 4.84 3.29
CA THR A 161 2.40 4.30 3.34
C THR A 161 2.99 4.31 4.75
N VAL A 162 2.27 4.81 5.75
CA VAL A 162 2.65 4.81 7.17
C VAL A 162 1.61 4.00 7.94
N PRO A 163 1.65 2.65 7.85
CA PRO A 163 0.64 1.80 8.47
C PRO A 163 0.50 2.13 9.96
N THR A 164 -0.72 2.50 10.37
CA THR A 164 -1.02 3.09 11.70
C THR A 164 -0.95 2.11 12.88
N LEU A 165 -0.32 0.94 12.71
CA LEU A 165 0.05 0.10 13.84
C LEU A 165 1.10 0.84 14.67
N ALA A 166 0.63 1.57 15.67
CA ALA A 166 1.43 2.29 16.65
C ALA A 166 2.29 1.29 17.43
N VAL A 167 3.44 0.92 16.89
CA VAL A 167 4.51 0.28 17.65
C VAL A 167 5.10 1.38 18.52
N PRO A 168 5.05 1.28 19.87
CA PRO A 168 5.75 2.24 20.71
C PRO A 168 7.23 2.20 20.33
N GLU A 169 7.74 3.31 19.79
CA GLU A 169 9.15 3.46 19.48
C GLU A 169 10.01 2.97 20.67
N PRO A 170 11.12 2.24 20.43
CA PRO A 170 11.98 1.72 21.50
C PRO A 170 12.42 2.80 22.49
N ALA A 171 12.58 4.03 22.00
CA ALA A 171 12.87 5.21 22.82
C ALA A 171 11.76 5.52 23.84
N SER A 172 10.49 5.39 23.47
CA SER A 172 9.33 5.58 24.35
C SER A 172 9.23 4.49 25.42
N ALA A 173 9.55 3.25 25.06
CA ALA A 173 9.63 2.13 26.01
C ALA A 173 10.81 2.33 27.00
N LEU A 174 11.99 2.73 26.50
CA LEU A 174 13.15 3.05 27.32
C LEU A 174 12.90 4.24 28.26
N LEU A 175 12.20 5.29 27.80
CA LEU A 175 11.84 6.44 28.63
C LEU A 175 10.79 6.10 29.68
N MET A 176 9.79 5.26 29.36
CA MET A 176 8.85 4.75 30.36
C MET A 176 9.55 3.87 31.40
N LEU A 177 10.43 2.96 30.98
CA LEU A 177 11.18 2.10 31.88
C LEU A 177 12.17 2.90 32.74
N ALA A 178 12.82 3.91 32.18
CA ALA A 178 13.68 4.83 32.94
C ALA A 178 12.88 5.70 33.92
N GLY A 179 11.70 6.17 33.53
CA GLY A 179 10.79 6.93 34.40
C GLY A 179 10.29 6.11 35.59
N LEU A 180 9.90 4.85 35.35
CA LEU A 180 9.48 3.91 36.39
C LEU A 180 10.64 3.48 37.30
N GLY A 181 11.82 3.23 36.72
CA GLY A 181 13.04 2.91 37.46
C GLY A 181 13.51 4.07 38.35
N GLY A 182 13.41 5.32 37.87
CA GLY A 182 13.74 6.52 38.63
C GLY A 182 12.80 6.77 39.83
N LEU A 183 11.49 6.53 39.65
CA LEU A 183 10.51 6.62 40.73
C LEU A 183 10.72 5.56 41.81
N ALA A 184 11.08 4.32 41.42
CA ALA A 184 11.40 3.25 42.36
C ALA A 184 12.68 3.55 43.18
N ALA A 185 13.71 4.13 42.55
CA ALA A 185 14.95 4.53 43.22
C ALA A 185 14.75 5.69 44.21
N LEU A 186 13.90 6.66 43.87
CA LEU A 186 13.55 7.79 44.75
C LEU A 186 12.78 7.34 46.00
N ARG A 187 11.93 6.32 45.90
CA ARG A 187 11.18 5.77 47.05
C ARG A 187 12.10 5.05 48.05
N ARG A 188 13.14 4.35 47.60
CA ARG A 188 14.13 3.69 48.49
C ARG A 188 15.04 4.66 49.26
N ARG A 189 15.21 5.90 48.78
CA ARG A 189 16.05 6.91 49.45
C ARG A 189 15.33 7.75 50.51
N ARG A 190 14.00 7.63 50.60
CA ARG A 190 13.15 8.41 51.53
C ARG A 190 12.50 7.58 52.64
N GLY A 191 12.74 6.26 52.67
CA GLY A 191 12.35 5.38 53.78
C GLY A 191 13.58 4.82 54.46
#